data_AF-A0A8J9WRF9-F1
#
_entry.id   AF-A0A8J9WRF9-F1
#
_cell.length_a   1.000
_cell.length_b   1.000
_cell.length_c   1.000
_cell.angle_alpha   90.00
_cell.angle_beta   90.00
_cell.angle_gamma   90.00
#
_symmetry.space_group_name_H-M   'P 1'
#
loop_
_entity.id
_entity.type
_entity.pdbx_description
1 polymer ?
#
loop_
_entity_poly.entity_id
_entity_poly.type
_entity_poly.pdbx_seq_one_letter_code
_entity_poly.pdbx_strand_id
1 'polypeptide(L)'
;MQDLDRDVKDAFNKCLMGTYQERVLGMAKYWARDATFTHVSFKAFNRDDIWGVYQLWSLNNRGIGIEYLETICDKKGNSVLLDVVERCNVWWFPPFANQDVKIHTVLDLRDTPNGKVIINQYDHTLLVESILYHQFPSLGNFLYKHVLPAGGSFVATIGNLLYEYINHKTEVPKLTRPLLVDPEFSIPHTAEILFSRDASGRRALVYNAFATDALYYNTFFTVVGPEQIFGMLNFWANFNRKVEIHIQRVVPQGDRILVDTEQFFTPFFWPGFLHPLVWYNHILISTIDNPAGGKLITRMDNHIIAMEPFLRYNLGPFSWAYERLRLFNGKLYGFAGRSIHRFMEWYHSNQVADKVAAHVPNGLLSSPSKMAN
;
A
#
# COMPACT_ATOMS: atom_id res chain seq x y z
N MET A 1 15.79 -5.13 13.47
CA MET A 1 14.90 -5.32 12.30
C MET A 1 13.93 -6.48 12.52
N GLN A 2 14.37 -7.69 12.89
CA GLN A 2 13.45 -8.81 13.20
C GLN A 2 12.44 -8.48 14.31
N ASP A 3 12.82 -7.70 15.32
CA ASP A 3 11.87 -7.26 16.34
C ASP A 3 10.79 -6.32 15.78
N LEU A 4 11.11 -5.49 14.80
CA LEU A 4 10.16 -4.52 14.24
C LEU A 4 9.10 -5.21 13.36
N ASP A 5 9.53 -6.18 12.54
CA ASP A 5 8.64 -7.04 11.76
C ASP A 5 7.62 -7.75 12.67
N ARG A 6 8.12 -8.38 13.74
CA ARG A 6 7.29 -9.07 14.74
C ARG A 6 6.34 -8.10 15.43
N ASP A 7 6.84 -6.95 15.89
CA ASP A 7 6.05 -6.01 16.70
C ASP A 7 4.93 -5.36 15.88
N VAL A 8 5.15 -5.07 14.60
CA VAL A 8 4.13 -4.54 13.70
C VAL A 8 3.05 -5.59 13.38
N LYS A 9 3.44 -6.84 13.11
CA LYS A 9 2.48 -7.95 12.92
C LYS A 9 1.67 -8.20 14.18
N ASP A 10 2.30 -8.16 15.35
CA ASP A 10 1.62 -8.26 16.64
C ASP A 10 0.64 -7.10 16.86
N ALA A 11 1.01 -5.87 16.45
CA ALA A 11 0.12 -4.72 16.52
C ALA A 11 -1.16 -4.92 15.71
N PHE A 12 -1.06 -5.36 14.46
CA PHE A 12 -2.21 -5.64 13.59
C PHE A 12 -3.04 -6.81 14.12
N ASN A 13 -2.39 -7.91 14.49
CA ASN A 13 -3.07 -9.08 15.05
C ASN A 13 -3.87 -8.70 16.31
N LYS A 14 -3.29 -7.94 17.24
CA LYS A 14 -3.97 -7.51 18.46
C LYS A 14 -5.09 -6.53 18.18
N CYS A 15 -4.89 -5.55 17.30
CA CYS A 15 -5.86 -4.45 17.09
C CYS A 15 -7.03 -4.84 16.18
N LEU A 16 -6.81 -5.73 15.21
CA LEU A 16 -7.85 -6.15 14.25
C LEU A 16 -8.48 -7.50 14.63
N MET A 17 -7.68 -8.45 15.12
CA MET A 17 -8.12 -9.84 15.36
C MET A 17 -8.18 -10.23 16.84
N GLY A 18 -7.61 -9.42 17.74
CA GLY A 18 -7.55 -9.74 19.17
C GLY A 18 -8.91 -9.74 19.85
N THR A 19 -8.93 -10.18 21.10
CA THR A 19 -10.04 -9.92 22.02
C THR A 19 -10.21 -8.43 22.25
N TYR A 20 -11.36 -8.03 22.79
CA TYR A 20 -11.63 -6.63 23.13
C TYR A 20 -10.51 -5.99 23.98
N GLN A 21 -10.04 -6.67 25.04
CA GLN A 21 -8.99 -6.17 25.92
C GLN A 21 -7.64 -6.06 25.19
N GLU A 22 -7.28 -7.06 24.39
CA GLU A 22 -6.02 -7.04 23.62
C GLU A 22 -5.98 -5.89 22.62
N ARG A 23 -7.12 -5.57 22.01
CA ARG A 23 -7.20 -4.43 21.09
C ARG A 23 -7.02 -3.10 21.80
N VAL A 24 -7.67 -2.89 22.95
CA VAL A 24 -7.54 -1.65 23.72
C VAL A 24 -6.09 -1.45 24.16
N LEU A 25 -5.46 -2.49 24.71
CA LEU A 25 -4.05 -2.47 25.10
C LEU A 25 -3.12 -2.30 23.88
N GLY A 26 -3.45 -2.96 22.77
CA GLY A 26 -2.73 -2.85 21.50
C GLY A 26 -2.72 -1.43 20.96
N MET A 27 -3.89 -0.79 20.87
CA MET A 27 -4.02 0.61 20.46
C MET A 27 -3.19 1.53 21.36
N ALA A 28 -3.28 1.34 22.68
CA ALA A 28 -2.55 2.15 23.65
C ALA A 28 -1.02 2.00 23.54
N LYS A 29 -0.55 0.79 23.23
CA LYS A 29 0.86 0.44 23.09
C LYS A 29 1.45 0.90 21.75
N TYR A 30 0.76 0.62 20.65
CA TYR A 30 1.34 0.70 19.32
C TYR A 30 0.99 1.98 18.56
N TRP A 31 -0.09 2.69 18.87
CA TRP A 31 -0.45 3.95 18.21
C TRP A 31 -0.15 5.15 19.10
N ALA A 32 0.48 6.17 18.50
CA ALA A 32 0.64 7.47 19.12
C ALA A 32 -0.71 8.17 19.30
N ARG A 33 -0.84 9.02 20.32
CA ARG A 33 -2.10 9.76 20.56
C ARG A 33 -2.47 10.66 19.38
N ASP A 34 -1.48 11.24 18.72
CA ASP A 34 -1.56 12.11 17.56
C ASP A 34 -1.55 11.35 16.23
N ALA A 35 -1.65 10.02 16.25
CA ALA A 35 -1.52 9.21 15.03
C ALA A 35 -2.61 9.51 14.00
N THR A 36 -2.30 9.33 12.72
CA THR A 36 -3.26 9.44 11.63
C THR A 36 -3.43 8.13 10.89
N PHE A 37 -4.60 7.90 10.31
CA PHE A 37 -4.88 6.75 9.46
C PHE A 37 -5.62 7.19 8.20
N THR A 38 -4.98 7.01 7.06
CA THR A 38 -5.51 7.30 5.73
C THR A 38 -5.85 5.99 5.01
N HIS A 39 -7.12 5.83 4.65
CA HIS A 39 -7.63 4.73 3.84
C HIS A 39 -8.45 5.31 2.68
N VAL A 40 -8.63 4.58 1.58
CA VAL A 40 -9.40 5.08 0.41
C VAL A 40 -10.81 5.55 0.80
N SER A 41 -11.43 4.97 1.84
CA SER A 41 -12.79 5.33 2.26
C SER A 41 -12.87 6.41 3.35
N PHE A 42 -11.79 6.68 4.10
CA PHE A 42 -11.82 7.57 5.26
C PHE A 42 -10.45 8.11 5.67
N LYS A 43 -10.45 9.17 6.48
CA LYS A 43 -9.25 9.68 7.18
C LYS A 43 -9.55 9.90 8.66
N ALA A 44 -8.91 9.11 9.52
CA ALA A 44 -9.00 9.24 10.97
C ALA A 44 -7.81 10.01 11.52
N PHE A 45 -8.06 10.89 12.49
CA PHE A 45 -7.04 11.71 13.14
C PHE A 45 -7.08 11.40 14.61
N ASN A 46 -5.93 11.20 15.24
CA ASN A 46 -5.77 10.70 16.61
C ASN A 46 -6.11 9.21 16.78
N ARG A 47 -5.49 8.63 17.81
CA ARG A 47 -5.65 7.21 18.18
C ARG A 47 -7.09 6.77 18.41
N ASP A 48 -7.91 7.64 18.98
CA ASP A 48 -9.26 7.29 19.41
C ASP A 48 -10.23 7.24 18.21
N ASP A 49 -10.00 8.04 17.16
CA ASP A 49 -10.70 7.90 15.88
C ASP A 49 -10.29 6.60 15.16
N ILE A 50 -8.98 6.31 15.13
CA ILE A 50 -8.45 5.06 14.54
C ILE A 50 -9.05 3.84 15.24
N TRP A 51 -9.11 3.87 16.57
CA TRP A 51 -9.75 2.83 17.36
C TRP A 51 -11.21 2.63 16.96
N GLY A 52 -11.98 3.72 16.84
CA GLY A 52 -13.38 3.64 16.43
C GLY A 52 -13.56 3.04 15.04
N VAL A 53 -12.66 3.37 14.10
CA VAL A 53 -12.62 2.73 12.77
C VAL A 53 -12.39 1.22 12.89
N TYR A 54 -11.39 0.76 13.64
CA TYR A 54 -11.13 -0.68 13.81
C TYR A 54 -12.28 -1.41 14.50
N GLN A 55 -12.98 -0.75 15.43
CA GLN A 55 -14.18 -1.32 16.04
C GLN A 55 -15.30 -1.54 15.03
N LEU A 56 -15.64 -0.51 14.23
CA LEU A 56 -16.65 -0.65 13.20
C LEU A 56 -16.25 -1.68 12.15
N TRP A 57 -14.98 -1.68 11.74
CA TRP A 57 -14.46 -2.66 10.79
C TRP A 57 -14.65 -4.09 11.31
N SER A 58 -14.32 -4.33 12.58
CA SER A 58 -14.54 -5.64 13.20
C SER A 58 -16.00 -6.01 13.39
N LEU A 59 -16.91 -5.05 13.58
CA LEU A 59 -18.35 -5.33 13.71
C LEU A 59 -19.01 -5.60 12.35
N ASN A 60 -18.49 -4.95 11.30
CA ASN A 60 -18.94 -5.16 9.94
C ASN A 60 -18.54 -6.54 9.40
N ASN A 61 -17.56 -7.20 10.03
CA ASN A 61 -17.02 -8.48 9.60
C ASN A 61 -17.28 -9.59 10.64
N ARG A 62 -17.71 -10.78 10.20
CA ARG A 62 -17.82 -12.01 11.03
C ARG A 62 -16.45 -12.54 11.49
N GLY A 63 -15.39 -12.03 10.88
CA GLY A 63 -14.00 -12.32 11.15
C GLY A 63 -13.14 -11.55 10.17
N ILE A 64 -11.96 -11.12 10.63
CA ILE A 64 -10.92 -10.53 9.80
C ILE A 64 -9.74 -11.49 9.86
N GLY A 65 -9.24 -11.90 8.70
CA GLY A 65 -7.98 -12.64 8.60
C GLY A 65 -6.94 -11.79 7.91
N ILE A 66 -5.68 -11.87 8.34
CA ILE A 66 -4.56 -11.18 7.69
C ILE A 66 -3.52 -12.22 7.31
N GLU A 67 -3.19 -12.26 6.03
CA GLU A 67 -2.04 -12.97 5.50
C GLU A 67 -0.95 -11.95 5.16
N TYR A 68 0.20 -12.05 5.81
CA TYR A 68 1.34 -11.16 5.55
C TYR A 68 2.15 -11.75 4.41
N LEU A 69 2.20 -11.05 3.27
CA LEU A 69 2.96 -11.46 2.10
C LEU A 69 4.41 -11.00 2.17
N GLU A 70 4.61 -9.73 2.52
CA GLU A 70 5.94 -9.14 2.63
C GLU A 70 5.96 -8.06 3.73
N THR A 71 7.13 -7.87 4.35
CA THR A 71 7.36 -6.79 5.31
C THR A 71 8.74 -6.19 5.08
N ILE A 72 8.76 -4.90 4.77
CA ILE A 72 9.97 -4.14 4.52
C ILE A 72 10.12 -3.07 5.59
N CYS A 73 11.21 -3.14 6.33
CA CYS A 73 11.57 -2.17 7.36
C CYS A 73 12.68 -1.26 6.84
N ASP A 74 12.49 0.05 6.95
CA ASP A 74 13.58 1.00 6.75
C ASP A 74 14.75 0.67 7.71
N LYS A 75 15.98 0.88 7.24
CA LYS A 75 17.22 0.71 7.99
C LYS A 75 17.21 1.52 9.30
N LYS A 76 16.59 2.71 9.32
CA LYS A 76 16.43 3.53 10.53
C LYS A 76 15.27 3.07 11.42
N GLY A 77 14.44 2.15 10.93
CA GLY A 77 13.26 1.64 11.61
C GLY A 77 12.17 2.70 11.77
N ASN A 78 12.16 3.76 10.96
CA ASN A 78 11.17 4.83 11.04
C ASN A 78 10.00 4.64 10.08
N SER A 79 10.10 3.68 9.16
CA SER A 79 9.01 3.27 8.30
C SER A 79 8.97 1.75 8.20
N VAL A 80 7.77 1.21 8.16
CA VAL A 80 7.50 -0.20 7.90
C VAL A 80 6.44 -0.27 6.83
N LEU A 81 6.68 -1.10 5.83
CA LEU A 81 5.75 -1.40 4.77
C LEU A 81 5.32 -2.84 4.86
N LEU A 82 4.04 -3.07 4.66
CA LEU A 82 3.40 -4.37 4.77
C LEU A 82 2.58 -4.59 3.51
N ASP A 83 2.89 -5.66 2.78
CA ASP A 83 1.97 -6.22 1.80
C ASP A 83 1.15 -7.29 2.50
N VAL A 84 -0.17 -7.11 2.52
CA VAL A 84 -1.09 -8.07 3.16
C VAL A 84 -2.23 -8.45 2.24
N VAL A 85 -2.77 -9.65 2.45
CA VAL A 85 -4.11 -10.00 2.01
C VAL A 85 -5.02 -9.99 3.22
N GLU A 86 -5.96 -9.06 3.24
CA GLU A 86 -6.99 -8.99 4.26
C GLU A 86 -8.22 -9.78 3.80
N ARG A 87 -8.57 -10.81 4.55
CA ARG A 87 -9.79 -11.60 4.34
C ARG A 87 -10.92 -10.96 5.14
N CYS A 88 -11.80 -10.25 4.44
CA CYS A 88 -12.94 -9.59 5.06
C CYS A 88 -14.15 -10.53 4.99
N ASN A 89 -14.81 -10.87 6.10
CA ASN A 89 -16.04 -11.65 6.05
C ASN A 89 -17.25 -10.77 6.38
N VAL A 90 -17.67 -9.92 5.45
CA VAL A 90 -18.73 -8.94 5.69
C VAL A 90 -20.09 -9.65 5.86
N TRP A 91 -20.74 -9.49 7.02
CA TRP A 91 -21.88 -10.33 7.41
C TRP A 91 -23.15 -10.13 6.57
N TRP A 92 -23.31 -8.97 5.94
CA TRP A 92 -24.42 -8.62 5.05
C TRP A 92 -24.10 -8.84 3.58
N PHE A 93 -22.85 -9.17 3.24
CA PHE A 93 -22.44 -9.46 1.87
C PHE A 93 -22.59 -10.96 1.58
N PRO A 94 -22.89 -11.37 0.33
CA PRO A 94 -23.14 -12.78 0.04
C PRO A 94 -21.94 -13.70 0.40
N PRO A 95 -22.16 -14.81 1.13
CA PRO A 95 -21.09 -15.64 1.70
C PRO A 95 -20.29 -16.45 0.67
N PHE A 96 -20.71 -16.45 -0.60
CA PHE A 96 -20.07 -17.17 -1.70
C PHE A 96 -19.07 -16.31 -2.48
N ALA A 97 -18.97 -15.01 -2.19
CA ALA A 97 -17.95 -14.14 -2.79
C ALA A 97 -16.69 -14.18 -1.92
N ASN A 98 -15.54 -14.51 -2.52
CA ASN A 98 -14.26 -14.33 -1.84
C ASN A 98 -14.03 -12.83 -1.64
N GLN A 99 -13.78 -12.42 -0.41
CA GLN A 99 -13.67 -11.01 0.01
C GLN A 99 -12.25 -10.70 0.49
N ASP A 100 -11.30 -11.37 -0.15
CA ASP A 100 -9.88 -11.17 0.03
C ASP A 100 -9.46 -9.91 -0.74
N VAL A 101 -8.85 -8.98 -0.02
CA VAL A 101 -8.38 -7.70 -0.53
C VAL A 101 -6.88 -7.60 -0.30
N LYS A 102 -6.12 -7.40 -1.37
CA LYS A 102 -4.70 -7.09 -1.26
C LYS A 102 -4.55 -5.61 -0.88
N ILE A 103 -3.86 -5.35 0.21
CA ILE A 103 -3.63 -4.02 0.76
C ILE A 103 -2.12 -3.83 0.89
N HIS A 104 -1.65 -2.69 0.40
CA HIS A 104 -0.32 -2.18 0.71
C HIS A 104 -0.44 -1.17 1.84
N THR A 105 0.13 -1.49 3.00
CA THR A 105 0.09 -0.65 4.19
C THR A 105 1.45 -0.06 4.47
N VAL A 106 1.50 1.26 4.64
CA VAL A 106 2.68 2.01 5.04
C VAL A 106 2.48 2.55 6.44
N LEU A 107 3.44 2.28 7.31
CA LEU A 107 3.50 2.79 8.67
C LEU A 107 4.70 3.72 8.81
N ASP A 108 4.45 4.94 9.30
CA ASP A 108 5.52 5.79 9.81
C ASP A 108 5.58 5.63 11.33
N LEU A 109 6.79 5.55 11.87
CA LEU A 109 7.07 5.24 13.26
C LEU A 109 7.88 6.36 13.92
N ARG A 110 7.64 6.55 15.22
CA ARG A 110 8.39 7.47 16.07
C ARG A 110 8.95 6.74 17.28
N ASP A 111 10.18 7.06 17.67
CA ASP A 111 10.78 6.55 18.90
C ASP A 111 10.13 7.18 20.13
N THR A 112 9.92 6.36 21.16
CA THR A 112 9.46 6.79 22.50
C THR A 112 10.30 6.07 23.56
N PRO A 113 10.25 6.51 24.84
CA PRO A 113 10.93 5.80 25.93
C PRO A 113 10.51 4.33 26.07
N ASN A 114 9.33 3.96 25.57
CA ASN A 114 8.76 2.61 25.67
C ASN A 114 8.92 1.80 24.37
N GLY A 115 9.68 2.29 23.40
CA GLY A 115 9.84 1.69 22.07
C GLY A 115 9.19 2.51 20.96
N LYS A 116 9.06 1.92 19.77
CA LYS A 116 8.48 2.59 18.60
C LYS A 116 6.95 2.55 18.63
N VAL A 117 6.35 3.66 18.20
CA VAL A 117 4.89 3.78 18.02
C VAL A 117 4.57 4.27 16.61
N ILE A 118 3.42 3.84 16.10
CA ILE A 118 2.86 4.23 14.81
C ILE A 118 2.29 5.65 14.93
N ILE A 119 2.74 6.54 14.04
CA ILE A 119 2.27 7.92 13.93
C ILE A 119 1.45 8.16 12.66
N ASN A 120 1.72 7.42 11.59
CA ASN A 120 0.86 7.44 10.40
C ASN A 120 0.67 6.02 9.89
N GLN A 121 -0.54 5.73 9.45
CA GLN A 121 -0.88 4.55 8.67
C GLN A 121 -1.50 4.99 7.35
N TYR A 122 -1.02 4.45 6.25
CA TYR A 122 -1.59 4.62 4.92
C TYR A 122 -1.93 3.25 4.36
N ASP A 123 -3.21 2.99 4.11
CA ASP A 123 -3.66 1.75 3.50
C ASP A 123 -4.09 2.04 2.06
N HIS A 124 -3.37 1.43 1.12
CA HIS A 124 -3.64 1.51 -0.29
C HIS A 124 -4.19 0.18 -0.79
N THR A 125 -5.45 0.20 -1.20
CA THR A 125 -6.13 -0.98 -1.76
C THR A 125 -5.64 -1.25 -3.18
N LEU A 126 -5.02 -2.41 -3.40
CA LEU A 126 -4.65 -2.90 -4.73
C LEU A 126 -5.87 -3.58 -5.37
N LEU A 127 -6.88 -2.77 -5.71
CA LEU A 127 -8.21 -3.26 -6.10
C LEU A 127 -8.16 -4.18 -7.32
N VAL A 128 -7.37 -3.83 -8.33
CA VAL A 128 -7.30 -4.62 -9.56
C VAL A 128 -6.67 -5.97 -9.27
N GLU A 129 -5.54 -6.01 -8.57
CA GLU A 129 -4.94 -7.27 -8.11
C GLU A 129 -5.88 -8.08 -7.21
N SER A 130 -6.62 -7.42 -6.32
CA SER A 130 -7.60 -8.07 -5.44
C SER A 130 -8.69 -8.79 -6.24
N ILE A 131 -9.28 -8.10 -7.22
CA ILE A 131 -10.33 -8.68 -8.08
C ILE A 131 -9.74 -9.81 -8.92
N LEU A 132 -8.61 -9.56 -9.59
CA LEU A 132 -8.03 -10.51 -10.54
C LEU A 132 -7.54 -11.77 -9.84
N TYR A 133 -6.77 -11.65 -8.76
CA TYR A 133 -6.05 -12.78 -8.17
C TYR A 133 -6.78 -13.45 -7.01
N HIS A 134 -7.65 -12.73 -6.31
CA HIS A 134 -8.28 -13.25 -5.10
C HIS A 134 -9.78 -13.52 -5.27
N GLN A 135 -10.52 -12.69 -6.02
CA GLN A 135 -11.93 -12.95 -6.29
C GLN A 135 -12.16 -14.00 -7.37
N PHE A 136 -11.32 -14.00 -8.42
CA PHE A 136 -11.42 -14.93 -9.56
C PHE A 136 -10.10 -15.66 -9.84
N PRO A 137 -9.60 -16.51 -8.92
CA PRO A 137 -8.23 -17.03 -8.98
C PRO A 137 -7.90 -17.78 -10.27
N SER A 138 -8.85 -18.53 -10.85
CA SER A 138 -8.64 -19.21 -12.14
C SER A 138 -8.48 -18.22 -13.31
N LEU A 139 -9.31 -17.17 -13.35
CA LEU A 139 -9.22 -16.12 -14.36
C LEU A 139 -7.95 -15.31 -14.16
N GLY A 140 -7.62 -14.92 -12.92
CA GLY A 140 -6.37 -14.23 -12.58
C GLY A 140 -5.14 -15.01 -13.02
N ASN A 141 -5.09 -16.31 -12.73
CA ASN A 141 -3.99 -17.18 -13.17
C ASN A 141 -3.89 -17.24 -14.69
N PHE A 142 -5.03 -17.38 -15.40
CA PHE A 142 -5.05 -17.38 -16.86
C PHE A 142 -4.51 -16.05 -17.42
N LEU A 143 -4.99 -14.91 -16.90
CA LEU A 143 -4.55 -13.59 -17.32
C LEU A 143 -3.06 -13.39 -17.07
N TYR A 144 -2.57 -13.71 -15.88
CA TYR A 144 -1.16 -13.56 -15.52
C TYR A 144 -0.23 -14.45 -16.32
N LYS A 145 -0.62 -15.70 -16.61
CA LYS A 145 0.21 -16.64 -17.37
C LYS A 145 0.20 -16.41 -18.87
N HIS A 146 -0.90 -15.91 -19.43
CA HIS A 146 -1.08 -15.87 -20.89
C HIS A 146 -1.36 -14.47 -21.43
N VAL A 147 -2.28 -13.71 -20.82
CA VAL A 147 -2.73 -12.42 -21.37
C VAL A 147 -1.74 -11.30 -21.07
N LEU A 148 -1.29 -11.15 -19.83
CA LEU A 148 -0.34 -10.10 -19.45
C LEU A 148 1.01 -10.25 -20.18
N PRO A 149 1.59 -11.46 -20.35
CA PRO A 149 2.82 -11.65 -21.12
C PRO A 149 2.65 -11.40 -22.62
N ALA A 150 1.52 -11.81 -23.21
CA ALA A 150 1.23 -11.57 -24.62
C ALA A 150 1.02 -10.07 -24.90
N GLY A 151 0.24 -9.41 -24.05
CA GLY A 151 0.01 -7.96 -24.10
C GLY A 151 1.32 -7.18 -23.88
N GLY A 152 2.14 -7.59 -22.92
CA GLY A 152 3.45 -7.01 -22.68
C GLY A 152 4.38 -7.11 -23.88
N SER A 153 4.47 -8.30 -24.47
CA SER A 153 5.25 -8.52 -25.70
C SER A 153 4.78 -7.62 -26.84
N PHE A 154 3.47 -7.53 -27.06
CA PHE A 154 2.89 -6.68 -28.10
C PHE A 154 3.23 -5.19 -27.89
N VAL A 155 3.01 -4.69 -26.67
CA VAL A 155 3.33 -3.30 -26.30
C VAL A 155 4.82 -3.01 -26.47
N ALA A 156 5.68 -3.94 -26.06
CA ALA A 156 7.12 -3.80 -26.20
C ALA A 156 7.57 -3.79 -27.66
N THR A 157 7.01 -4.66 -28.51
CA THR A 157 7.27 -4.64 -29.95
C THR A 157 6.94 -3.28 -30.57
N ILE A 158 5.77 -2.71 -30.27
CA ILE A 158 5.40 -1.39 -30.78
C ILE A 158 6.40 -0.33 -30.29
N GLY A 159 6.74 -0.34 -29.01
CA GLY A 159 7.69 0.62 -28.45
C GLY A 159 9.09 0.53 -29.05
N ASN A 160 9.58 -0.68 -29.38
CA ASN A 160 10.83 -0.87 -30.09
C ASN A 160 10.77 -0.36 -31.54
N LEU A 161 9.69 -0.65 -32.27
CA LEU A 161 9.48 -0.14 -33.63
C LEU A 161 9.45 1.40 -33.65
N LEU A 162 8.78 2.03 -32.68
CA LEU A 162 8.76 3.49 -32.54
C LEU A 162 10.17 4.05 -32.27
N TYR A 163 10.97 3.38 -31.45
CA TYR A 163 12.34 3.80 -31.17
C TYR A 163 13.21 3.79 -32.42
N GLU A 164 13.17 2.70 -33.18
CA GLU A 164 13.98 2.52 -34.40
C GLU A 164 13.57 3.50 -35.48
N TYR A 165 12.26 3.71 -35.67
CA TYR A 165 11.72 4.67 -36.63
C TYR A 165 12.15 6.11 -36.34
N ILE A 166 12.16 6.52 -35.07
CA ILE A 166 12.47 7.90 -34.66
C ILE A 166 13.98 8.15 -34.60
N ASN A 167 14.77 7.21 -34.07
CA ASN A 167 16.17 7.48 -33.71
C ASN A 167 17.20 6.92 -34.69
N HIS A 168 16.80 6.02 -35.61
CA HIS A 168 17.69 5.37 -36.58
C HIS A 168 18.97 4.75 -35.97
N LYS A 169 18.93 4.37 -34.68
CA LYS A 169 20.08 3.84 -33.94
C LYS A 169 19.71 2.53 -33.24
N THR A 170 20.47 1.48 -33.50
CA THR A 170 20.30 0.16 -32.88
C THR A 170 21.29 -0.10 -31.73
N GLU A 171 22.42 0.62 -31.72
CA GLU A 171 23.47 0.47 -30.72
C GLU A 171 23.00 0.84 -29.31
N VAL A 172 23.42 0.03 -28.33
CA VAL A 172 23.18 0.29 -26.91
C VAL A 172 24.30 1.19 -26.39
N PRO A 173 24.03 2.43 -25.94
CA PRO A 173 25.07 3.27 -25.36
C PRO A 173 25.62 2.65 -24.09
N LYS A 174 26.94 2.71 -23.89
CA LYS A 174 27.57 2.26 -22.64
C LYS A 174 27.26 3.26 -21.52
N LEU A 175 26.90 2.74 -20.35
CA LEU A 175 26.83 3.55 -19.15
C LEU A 175 28.23 3.80 -18.58
N THR A 176 28.47 5.04 -18.19
CA THR A 176 29.77 5.48 -17.65
C THR A 176 29.96 5.09 -16.19
N ARG A 177 28.93 4.63 -15.49
CA ARG A 177 28.98 4.25 -14.07
C ARG A 177 28.08 3.05 -13.76
N PRO A 178 28.50 2.14 -12.86
CA PRO A 178 27.63 1.09 -12.33
C PRO A 178 26.45 1.73 -11.58
N LEU A 179 25.25 1.16 -11.77
CA LEU A 179 24.02 1.64 -11.16
C LEU A 179 23.76 0.93 -9.82
N LEU A 180 22.94 1.56 -8.97
CA LEU A 180 22.46 1.00 -7.70
C LEU A 180 23.58 0.67 -6.69
N VAL A 181 24.67 1.45 -6.67
CA VAL A 181 25.71 1.33 -5.63
C VAL A 181 25.17 1.80 -4.27
N ASP A 182 24.38 2.89 -4.30
CA ASP A 182 23.60 3.35 -3.15
C ASP A 182 22.16 3.56 -3.60
N PRO A 183 21.21 2.67 -3.23
CA PRO A 183 19.83 2.74 -3.67
C PRO A 183 19.14 4.07 -3.35
N GLU A 184 19.36 4.66 -2.17
CA GLU A 184 18.67 5.88 -1.75
C GLU A 184 19.01 7.06 -2.67
N PHE A 185 20.24 7.12 -3.18
CA PHE A 185 20.68 8.16 -4.11
C PHE A 185 20.49 7.78 -5.59
N SER A 186 20.62 6.49 -5.91
CA SER A 186 20.60 6.02 -7.31
C SER A 186 19.19 5.89 -7.86
N ILE A 187 18.20 5.51 -7.02
CA ILE A 187 16.83 5.26 -7.45
C ILE A 187 16.15 6.52 -8.01
N PRO A 188 16.20 7.71 -7.37
CA PRO A 188 15.59 8.91 -7.95
C PRO A 188 16.12 9.23 -9.34
N HIS A 189 17.44 9.19 -9.52
CA HIS A 189 18.06 9.44 -10.82
C HIS A 189 17.70 8.36 -11.87
N THR A 190 17.66 7.09 -11.45
CA THR A 190 17.26 5.97 -12.31
C THR A 190 15.80 6.15 -12.77
N ALA A 191 14.91 6.54 -11.86
CA ALA A 191 13.51 6.79 -12.15
C ALA A 191 13.32 7.96 -13.13
N GLU A 192 14.03 9.07 -12.93
CA GLU A 192 14.03 10.20 -13.86
C GLU A 192 14.40 9.75 -15.27
N ILE A 193 15.47 8.96 -15.45
CA ILE A 193 15.88 8.46 -16.76
C ILE A 193 14.84 7.48 -17.34
N LEU A 194 14.36 6.52 -16.55
CA LEU A 194 13.37 5.51 -16.97
C LEU A 194 12.12 6.15 -17.57
N PHE A 195 11.63 7.23 -16.96
CA PHE A 195 10.38 7.88 -17.37
C PHE A 195 10.60 9.18 -18.17
N SER A 196 11.85 9.58 -18.42
CA SER A 196 12.19 10.74 -19.28
C SER A 196 11.79 10.53 -20.74
N ARG A 197 11.92 11.57 -21.57
CA ARG A 197 11.82 11.43 -23.05
C ARG A 197 13.13 11.00 -23.72
N ASP A 198 14.23 10.88 -22.96
CA ASP A 198 15.52 10.45 -23.49
C ASP A 198 15.54 8.93 -23.70
N ALA A 199 15.13 8.52 -24.90
CA ALA A 199 15.07 7.11 -25.25
C ALA A 199 16.46 6.45 -25.30
N SER A 200 17.52 7.18 -25.66
CA SER A 200 18.88 6.64 -25.68
C SER A 200 19.43 6.43 -24.26
N GLY A 201 19.22 7.41 -23.37
CA GLY A 201 19.53 7.28 -21.96
C GLY A 201 18.76 6.12 -21.31
N ARG A 202 17.47 6.00 -21.61
CA ARG A 202 16.65 4.86 -21.14
C ARG A 202 17.17 3.52 -21.65
N ARG A 203 17.53 3.42 -22.94
CA ARG A 203 18.09 2.19 -23.52
C ARG A 203 19.38 1.80 -22.82
N ALA A 204 20.30 2.76 -22.63
CA ALA A 204 21.53 2.53 -21.89
C ALA A 204 21.21 2.01 -20.47
N LEU A 205 20.35 2.71 -19.75
CA LEU A 205 19.92 2.33 -18.40
C LEU A 205 19.36 0.91 -18.34
N VAL A 206 18.38 0.57 -19.17
CA VAL A 206 17.73 -0.74 -19.12
C VAL A 206 18.72 -1.88 -19.37
N TYR A 207 19.58 -1.76 -20.38
CA TYR A 207 20.52 -2.83 -20.74
C TYR A 207 21.70 -2.99 -19.77
N ASN A 208 21.97 -2.02 -18.90
CA ASN A 208 23.04 -2.10 -17.91
C ASN A 208 22.53 -2.26 -16.48
N ALA A 209 21.27 -1.90 -16.20
CA ALA A 209 20.66 -2.00 -14.87
C ALA A 209 19.91 -3.31 -14.68
N PHE A 210 19.34 -3.89 -15.74
CA PHE A 210 18.53 -5.10 -15.65
C PHE A 210 19.34 -6.33 -16.04
N ALA A 211 19.15 -7.42 -15.29
CA ALA A 211 19.65 -8.74 -15.66
C ALA A 211 19.03 -9.22 -16.98
N THR A 212 19.71 -10.16 -17.66
CA THR A 212 19.29 -10.66 -18.98
C THR A 212 17.91 -11.34 -18.96
N ASP A 213 17.55 -11.93 -17.83
CA ASP A 213 16.28 -12.60 -17.56
C ASP A 213 15.36 -11.78 -16.66
N ALA A 214 15.64 -10.48 -16.50
CA ALA A 214 14.90 -9.66 -15.56
C ALA A 214 13.41 -9.60 -15.90
N LEU A 215 12.58 -9.71 -14.88
CA LEU A 215 11.12 -9.63 -15.01
C LEU A 215 10.64 -8.22 -14.66
N TYR A 216 9.87 -7.62 -15.54
CA TYR A 216 9.06 -6.45 -15.20
C TYR A 216 7.59 -6.85 -15.21
N TYR A 217 6.91 -6.58 -14.10
CA TYR A 217 5.48 -6.78 -13.95
C TYR A 217 4.80 -5.43 -13.69
N ASN A 218 3.68 -5.18 -14.34
CA ASN A 218 2.66 -4.29 -13.79
C ASN A 218 1.28 -4.91 -13.97
N THR A 219 0.27 -4.26 -13.39
CA THR A 219 -1.12 -4.70 -13.43
C THR A 219 -1.70 -4.87 -14.85
N PHE A 220 -1.07 -4.28 -15.88
CA PHE A 220 -1.53 -4.34 -17.27
C PHE A 220 -0.72 -5.28 -18.18
N PHE A 221 0.53 -5.57 -17.84
CA PHE A 221 1.42 -6.38 -18.67
C PHE A 221 2.62 -6.93 -17.89
N THR A 222 3.18 -8.01 -18.43
CA THR A 222 4.41 -8.62 -17.95
C THR A 222 5.40 -8.73 -19.10
N VAL A 223 6.67 -8.36 -18.88
CA VAL A 223 7.72 -8.49 -19.88
C VAL A 223 9.00 -9.05 -19.26
N VAL A 224 9.77 -9.79 -20.05
CA VAL A 224 11.01 -10.44 -19.62
C VAL A 224 12.17 -10.00 -20.50
N GLY A 225 13.26 -9.64 -19.86
CA GLY A 225 14.52 -9.29 -20.49
C GLY A 225 14.62 -7.81 -20.88
N PRO A 226 15.84 -7.25 -20.96
CA PRO A 226 16.07 -5.83 -21.18
C PRO A 226 15.42 -5.26 -22.45
N GLU A 227 15.37 -6.04 -23.54
CA GLU A 227 14.78 -5.59 -24.80
C GLU A 227 13.27 -5.35 -24.69
N GLN A 228 12.54 -6.27 -24.05
CA GLN A 228 11.10 -6.16 -23.87
C GLN A 228 10.75 -5.08 -22.84
N ILE A 229 11.55 -4.99 -21.76
CA ILE A 229 11.43 -3.92 -20.75
C ILE A 229 11.62 -2.54 -21.40
N PHE A 230 12.69 -2.38 -22.18
CA PHE A 230 12.97 -1.14 -22.89
C PHE A 230 11.83 -0.77 -23.85
N GLY A 231 11.39 -1.72 -24.67
CA GLY A 231 10.29 -1.50 -25.62
C GLY A 231 9.03 -1.03 -24.91
N MET A 232 8.63 -1.71 -23.83
CA MET A 232 7.44 -1.34 -23.06
C MET A 232 7.55 0.06 -22.46
N LEU A 233 8.68 0.40 -21.81
CA LEU A 233 8.89 1.73 -21.25
C LEU A 233 8.91 2.80 -22.33
N ASN A 234 9.46 2.47 -23.52
CA ASN A 234 9.47 3.38 -24.64
C ASN A 234 8.08 3.60 -25.24
N PHE A 235 7.26 2.56 -25.33
CA PHE A 235 5.85 2.72 -25.67
C PHE A 235 5.18 3.68 -24.69
N TRP A 236 5.33 3.46 -23.38
CA TRP A 236 4.71 4.29 -22.35
C TRP A 236 5.14 5.76 -22.44
N ALA A 237 6.43 6.02 -22.62
CA ALA A 237 6.95 7.37 -22.77
C ALA A 237 6.49 8.07 -24.07
N ASN A 238 6.25 7.32 -25.16
CA ASN A 238 5.75 7.88 -26.42
C ASN A 238 4.22 8.02 -26.44
N PHE A 239 3.50 7.30 -25.59
CA PHE A 239 2.06 7.46 -25.43
C PHE A 239 1.70 8.76 -24.68
N ASN A 240 2.66 9.32 -23.95
CA ASN A 240 2.49 10.49 -23.10
C ASN A 240 3.31 11.68 -23.61
N ARG A 241 2.70 12.87 -23.63
CA ARG A 241 3.39 14.14 -23.93
C ARG A 241 4.47 14.44 -22.89
N LYS A 242 4.16 14.10 -21.63
CA LYS A 242 5.01 14.30 -20.46
C LYS A 242 4.67 13.21 -19.44
N VAL A 243 5.70 12.65 -18.82
CA VAL A 243 5.62 11.81 -17.63
C VAL A 243 6.54 12.45 -16.59
N GLU A 244 5.99 12.83 -15.46
CA GLU A 244 6.73 13.30 -14.29
C GLU A 244 6.60 12.23 -13.21
N ILE A 245 7.71 11.94 -12.54
CA ILE A 245 7.75 10.98 -11.45
C ILE A 245 8.27 11.67 -10.20
N HIS A 246 7.49 11.62 -9.13
CA HIS A 246 7.85 12.12 -7.82
C HIS A 246 8.08 10.93 -6.90
N ILE A 247 9.34 10.72 -6.52
CA ILE A 247 9.69 9.71 -5.53
C ILE A 247 9.26 10.20 -4.16
N GLN A 248 8.31 9.50 -3.54
CA GLN A 248 7.85 9.79 -2.19
C GLN A 248 8.74 9.12 -1.15
N ARG A 249 9.20 7.90 -1.46
CA ARG A 249 9.99 7.09 -0.54
C ARG A 249 10.87 6.09 -1.29
N VAL A 250 12.05 5.82 -0.75
CA VAL A 250 12.93 4.70 -1.13
C VAL A 250 13.29 3.95 0.14
N VAL A 251 13.03 2.64 0.20
CA VAL A 251 13.30 1.80 1.37
C VAL A 251 14.12 0.57 0.95
N PRO A 252 15.45 0.62 1.09
CA PRO A 252 16.30 -0.53 0.82
C PRO A 252 16.33 -1.50 2.01
N GLN A 253 16.18 -2.80 1.73
CA GLN A 253 16.35 -3.91 2.68
C GLN A 253 17.06 -5.08 2.01
N GLY A 254 18.38 -5.17 2.20
CA GLY A 254 19.19 -6.21 1.56
C GLY A 254 19.13 -6.11 0.04
N ASP A 255 18.68 -7.18 -0.61
CA ASP A 255 18.49 -7.29 -2.06
C ASP A 255 17.09 -6.89 -2.56
N ARG A 256 16.29 -6.28 -1.68
CA ARG A 256 14.99 -5.71 -2.00
C ARG A 256 15.04 -4.20 -1.81
N ILE A 257 14.42 -3.47 -2.72
CA ILE A 257 14.24 -2.02 -2.62
C ILE A 257 12.79 -1.74 -2.94
N LEU A 258 12.10 -1.11 -2.02
CA LEU A 258 10.77 -0.60 -2.28
C LEU A 258 10.83 0.88 -2.62
N VAL A 259 10.03 1.29 -3.60
CA VAL A 259 9.97 2.66 -4.09
C VAL A 259 8.52 3.09 -4.22
N ASP A 260 8.13 4.11 -3.48
CA ASP A 260 6.80 4.72 -3.58
C ASP A 260 6.88 5.94 -4.47
N THR A 261 6.01 6.01 -5.46
CA THR A 261 6.04 7.08 -6.44
C THR A 261 4.66 7.62 -6.74
N GLU A 262 4.59 8.91 -6.99
CA GLU A 262 3.48 9.54 -7.69
C GLU A 262 3.92 9.80 -9.13
N GLN A 263 3.17 9.31 -10.10
CA GLN A 263 3.42 9.52 -11.52
C GLN A 263 2.33 10.41 -12.09
N PHE A 264 2.73 11.52 -12.70
CA PHE A 264 1.86 12.45 -13.39
C PHE A 264 2.10 12.28 -14.88
N PHE A 265 1.07 11.94 -15.64
CA PHE A 265 1.24 11.74 -17.08
C PHE A 265 0.12 12.42 -17.87
N THR A 266 0.49 12.92 -19.04
CA THR A 266 -0.42 13.61 -19.95
C THR A 266 -0.45 12.87 -21.27
N PRO A 267 -1.40 11.94 -21.48
CA PRO A 267 -1.52 11.22 -22.75
C PRO A 267 -1.69 12.16 -23.94
N PHE A 268 -1.26 11.75 -25.15
CA PHE A 268 -1.39 12.62 -26.34
C PHE A 268 -2.83 13.01 -26.70
N PHE A 269 -3.80 12.15 -26.41
CA PHE A 269 -5.23 12.38 -26.60
C PHE A 269 -5.90 13.04 -25.38
N TRP A 270 -5.15 13.32 -24.31
CA TRP A 270 -5.71 13.94 -23.12
C TRP A 270 -6.03 15.42 -23.39
N PRO A 271 -7.27 15.87 -23.10
CA PRO A 271 -7.65 17.26 -23.30
C PRO A 271 -6.75 18.20 -22.47
N GLY A 272 -6.19 19.24 -23.11
CA GLY A 272 -5.20 20.13 -22.48
C GLY A 272 -5.73 21.00 -21.34
N PHE A 273 -7.04 21.09 -21.15
CA PHE A 273 -7.66 21.79 -20.02
C PHE A 273 -7.87 20.89 -18.79
N LEU A 274 -7.67 19.57 -18.93
CA LEU A 274 -7.71 18.65 -17.80
C LEU A 274 -6.33 18.57 -17.15
N HIS A 275 -6.31 18.42 -15.82
CA HIS A 275 -5.09 18.16 -15.09
C HIS A 275 -4.43 16.84 -15.57
N PRO A 276 -3.10 16.71 -15.44
CA PRO A 276 -2.41 15.44 -15.69
C PRO A 276 -3.04 14.30 -14.89
N LEU A 277 -3.09 13.12 -15.49
CA LEU A 277 -3.50 11.92 -14.78
C LEU A 277 -2.45 11.57 -13.73
N VAL A 278 -2.90 11.32 -12.51
CA VAL A 278 -2.05 10.90 -11.40
C VAL A 278 -2.24 9.42 -11.14
N TRP A 279 -1.14 8.68 -11.04
CA TRP A 279 -1.08 7.31 -10.50
C TRP A 279 -0.13 7.25 -9.32
N TYR A 280 -0.50 6.46 -8.33
CA TYR A 280 0.37 6.08 -7.23
C TYR A 280 0.90 4.69 -7.55
N ASN A 281 2.19 4.47 -7.36
CA ASN A 281 2.81 3.19 -7.65
C ASN A 281 3.69 2.76 -6.48
N HIS A 282 3.50 1.51 -6.07
CA HIS A 282 4.44 0.80 -5.21
C HIS A 282 5.30 -0.10 -6.08
N ILE A 283 6.57 0.23 -6.17
CA ILE A 283 7.52 -0.49 -7.01
C ILE A 283 8.41 -1.33 -6.11
N LEU A 284 8.29 -2.65 -6.18
CA LEU A 284 9.22 -3.57 -5.55
C LEU A 284 10.31 -3.94 -6.55
N ILE A 285 11.54 -3.55 -6.24
CA ILE A 285 12.72 -3.85 -7.01
C ILE A 285 13.48 -4.93 -6.26
N SER A 286 13.91 -5.96 -6.99
CA SER A 286 14.85 -6.92 -6.45
C SER A 286 16.08 -7.06 -7.28
N THR A 287 17.17 -7.28 -6.57
CA THR A 287 18.51 -7.09 -7.10
C THR A 287 19.43 -8.25 -6.80
N ILE A 288 20.52 -8.34 -7.55
CA ILE A 288 21.66 -9.23 -7.28
C ILE A 288 22.96 -8.44 -7.42
N ASP A 289 24.04 -8.95 -6.84
CA ASP A 289 25.37 -8.37 -7.03
C ASP A 289 25.79 -8.42 -8.51
N ASN A 290 26.29 -7.29 -9.00
CA ASN A 290 26.88 -7.22 -10.34
C ASN A 290 28.38 -7.52 -10.23
N PRO A 291 28.92 -8.51 -10.98
CA PRO A 291 30.37 -8.75 -11.04
C PRO A 291 31.20 -7.52 -11.47
N ALA A 292 30.60 -6.60 -12.22
CA ALA A 292 31.22 -5.34 -12.63
C ALA A 292 31.11 -4.21 -11.56
N GLY A 293 30.52 -4.50 -10.40
CA GLY A 293 30.26 -3.54 -9.32
C GLY A 293 28.81 -3.00 -9.33
N GLY A 294 28.27 -2.74 -8.13
CA GLY A 294 26.88 -2.31 -7.94
C GLY A 294 25.89 -3.49 -7.93
N LYS A 295 24.64 -3.22 -8.30
CA LYS A 295 23.55 -4.22 -8.32
C LYS A 295 22.85 -4.26 -9.68
N LEU A 296 22.41 -5.45 -10.10
CA LEU A 296 21.52 -5.66 -11.23
C LEU A 296 20.09 -5.90 -10.74
N ILE A 297 19.10 -5.33 -11.41
CA ILE A 297 17.67 -5.57 -11.19
C ILE A 297 17.30 -6.90 -11.85
N THR A 298 16.84 -7.86 -11.07
CA THR A 298 16.31 -9.15 -11.55
C THR A 298 14.80 -9.15 -11.64
N ARG A 299 14.12 -8.31 -10.84
CA ARG A 299 12.67 -8.18 -10.90
C ARG A 299 12.22 -6.81 -10.46
N MET A 300 11.24 -6.25 -11.17
CA MET A 300 10.58 -4.98 -10.88
C MET A 300 9.07 -5.19 -10.94
N ASP A 301 8.41 -5.25 -9.80
CA ASP A 301 6.96 -5.32 -9.68
C ASP A 301 6.40 -3.93 -9.45
N ASN A 302 5.72 -3.38 -10.45
CA ASN A 302 5.07 -2.07 -10.39
C ASN A 302 3.57 -2.23 -10.09
N HIS A 303 3.21 -2.10 -8.82
CA HIS A 303 1.83 -2.19 -8.34
C HIS A 303 1.13 -0.83 -8.46
N ILE A 304 0.18 -0.74 -9.39
CA ILE A 304 -0.51 0.51 -9.69
C ILE A 304 -1.71 0.68 -8.76
N ILE A 305 -1.66 1.71 -7.92
CA ILE A 305 -2.80 2.17 -7.14
C ILE A 305 -3.51 3.24 -7.97
N ALA A 306 -4.48 2.80 -8.77
CA ALA A 306 -5.24 3.71 -9.63
C ALA A 306 -6.41 4.37 -8.91
N MET A 307 -7.11 3.64 -8.03
CA MET A 307 -8.39 4.09 -7.48
C MET A 307 -8.26 5.33 -6.60
N GLU A 308 -7.30 5.34 -5.68
CA GLU A 308 -7.10 6.48 -4.80
C GLU A 308 -6.77 7.77 -5.57
N PRO A 309 -5.71 7.84 -6.40
CA PRO A 309 -5.40 9.07 -7.12
C PRO A 309 -6.47 9.42 -8.17
N PHE A 310 -7.19 8.44 -8.70
CA PHE A 310 -8.35 8.72 -9.55
C PHE A 310 -9.42 9.51 -8.81
N LEU A 311 -9.83 9.05 -7.63
CA LEU A 311 -10.82 9.73 -6.81
C LEU A 311 -10.28 11.07 -6.27
N ARG A 312 -8.98 11.18 -5.98
CA ARG A 312 -8.35 12.37 -5.37
C ARG A 312 -7.94 13.48 -6.31
N TYR A 313 -7.61 13.16 -7.56
CA TYR A 313 -7.03 14.14 -8.49
C TYR A 313 -7.70 14.11 -9.87
N ASN A 314 -8.08 12.94 -10.36
CA ASN A 314 -8.48 12.79 -11.76
C ASN A 314 -9.97 13.13 -12.01
N LEU A 315 -10.80 13.28 -10.97
CA LEU A 315 -12.22 13.64 -11.10
C LEU A 315 -12.50 15.15 -10.99
N GLY A 316 -11.47 15.99 -10.94
CA GLY A 316 -11.62 17.44 -10.90
C GLY A 316 -12.40 17.91 -9.66
N PRO A 317 -13.49 18.70 -9.80
CA PRO A 317 -14.28 19.19 -8.66
C PRO A 317 -14.84 18.08 -7.76
N PHE A 318 -15.16 16.90 -8.30
CA PHE A 318 -15.63 15.77 -7.50
C PHE A 318 -14.57 15.23 -6.56
N SER A 319 -13.28 15.38 -6.90
CA SER A 319 -12.19 14.99 -6.02
C SER A 319 -12.15 15.80 -4.74
N TRP A 320 -12.49 17.09 -4.80
CA TRP A 320 -12.63 17.92 -3.60
C TRP A 320 -13.77 17.43 -2.70
N ALA A 321 -14.93 17.11 -3.30
CA ALA A 321 -16.09 16.59 -2.56
C ALA A 321 -15.77 15.24 -1.92
N TYR A 322 -15.09 14.37 -2.66
CA TYR A 322 -14.62 13.06 -2.17
C TYR A 322 -13.64 13.19 -0.99
N GLU A 323 -12.66 14.10 -1.05
CA GLU A 323 -11.75 14.33 0.08
C GLU A 323 -12.49 14.84 1.32
N ARG A 324 -13.49 15.71 1.15
CA ARG A 324 -14.37 16.13 2.26
C ARG A 324 -15.17 14.97 2.83
N LEU A 325 -15.68 14.09 1.96
CA LEU A 325 -16.40 12.90 2.37
C LEU A 325 -15.50 11.93 3.14
N ARG A 326 -14.25 11.70 2.73
CA ARG A 326 -13.28 10.87 3.48
C ARG A 326 -13.04 11.42 4.90
N LEU A 327 -12.85 12.73 5.02
CA LEU A 327 -12.66 13.38 6.32
C LEU A 327 -13.90 13.24 7.21
N PHE A 328 -15.08 13.43 6.63
CA PHE A 328 -16.35 13.24 7.33
C PHE A 328 -16.54 11.78 7.78
N ASN A 329 -16.31 10.81 6.87
CA ASN A 329 -16.42 9.39 7.15
C ASN A 329 -15.48 8.97 8.28
N GLY A 330 -14.23 9.45 8.30
CA GLY A 330 -13.31 9.10 9.37
C GLY A 330 -13.77 9.58 10.75
N LYS A 331 -14.32 10.80 10.83
CA LYS A 331 -14.93 11.32 12.07
C LYS A 331 -16.19 10.55 12.45
N LEU A 332 -17.06 10.25 11.49
CA LEU A 332 -18.28 9.48 11.70
C LEU A 332 -17.96 8.08 12.23
N TYR A 333 -17.01 7.39 11.59
CA TYR A 333 -16.56 6.06 11.99
C TYR A 333 -15.87 6.09 13.35
N GLY A 334 -14.99 7.07 13.60
CA GLY A 334 -14.38 7.28 14.90
C GLY A 334 -15.43 7.46 16.00
N PHE A 335 -16.41 8.34 15.79
CA PHE A 335 -17.48 8.61 16.75
C PHE A 335 -18.37 7.38 17.01
N ALA A 336 -18.85 6.72 15.95
CA ALA A 336 -19.74 5.57 16.07
C ALA A 336 -19.00 4.39 16.73
N GLY A 337 -17.76 4.10 16.34
CA GLY A 337 -16.96 3.06 16.99
C GLY A 337 -16.69 3.34 18.46
N ARG A 338 -16.38 4.59 18.84
CA ARG A 338 -16.24 4.98 20.26
C ARG A 338 -17.53 4.86 21.05
N SER A 339 -18.66 5.18 20.43
CA SER A 339 -19.97 5.09 21.07
C SER A 339 -20.32 3.63 21.36
N ILE A 340 -20.06 2.73 20.40
CA ILE A 340 -20.22 1.29 20.58
C ILE A 340 -19.29 0.79 21.68
N HIS A 341 -18.03 1.23 21.69
CA HIS A 341 -17.07 0.90 22.74
C HIS A 341 -17.59 1.28 24.14
N ARG A 342 -18.05 2.53 24.34
CA ARG A 342 -18.63 2.95 25.64
C ARG A 342 -19.84 2.13 26.04
N PHE A 343 -20.68 1.77 25.08
CA PHE A 343 -21.84 0.90 25.34
C PHE A 343 -21.41 -0.50 25.77
N MET A 344 -20.41 -1.09 25.10
CA MET A 344 -19.86 -2.40 25.45
C MET A 344 -19.18 -2.38 26.83
N GLU A 345 -18.44 -1.32 27.18
CA GLU A 345 -17.86 -1.16 28.52
C GLU A 345 -18.94 -1.12 29.59
N TRP A 346 -19.96 -0.29 29.40
CA TRP A 346 -21.10 -0.20 30.31
C TRP A 346 -21.83 -1.54 30.46
N TYR A 347 -22.06 -2.25 29.35
CA TYR A 347 -22.70 -3.56 29.36
C TYR A 347 -21.86 -4.59 30.13
N HIS A 348 -20.56 -4.67 29.88
CA HIS A 348 -19.67 -5.59 30.57
C HIS A 348 -19.50 -5.24 32.06
N SER A 349 -19.38 -3.95 32.41
CA SER A 349 -19.30 -3.53 33.81
C SER A 349 -20.56 -3.89 34.58
N ASN A 350 -21.74 -3.76 33.95
CA ASN A 350 -23.00 -4.12 34.58
C ASN A 350 -23.19 -5.64 34.67
N GLN A 351 -22.81 -6.42 33.66
CA GLN A 351 -22.83 -7.88 33.78
C GLN A 351 -21.93 -8.41 34.89
N VAL A 352 -20.76 -7.77 35.09
CA VAL A 352 -19.87 -8.11 36.21
C VAL A 352 -20.51 -7.70 37.54
N ALA A 353 -21.11 -6.50 37.62
CA ALA A 353 -21.83 -6.04 38.81
C ALA A 353 -23.01 -6.96 39.17
N ASP A 354 -23.81 -7.38 38.18
CA ASP A 354 -24.94 -8.29 38.35
C ASP A 354 -24.49 -9.70 38.76
N LYS A 355 -23.39 -10.21 38.18
CA LYS A 355 -22.79 -11.50 38.58
C LYS A 355 -22.23 -11.43 40.00
N VAL A 356 -21.61 -10.33 40.39
CA VAL A 356 -21.12 -10.12 41.77
C VAL A 356 -22.31 -10.03 42.72
N ALA A 357 -23.35 -9.26 42.40
CA ALA A 357 -24.57 -9.16 43.21
C ALA A 357 -25.29 -10.52 43.36
N ALA A 358 -25.26 -11.38 42.34
CA ALA A 358 -25.81 -12.73 42.40
C ALA A 358 -24.97 -13.74 43.24
N HIS A 359 -23.70 -13.45 43.51
CA HIS A 359 -22.79 -14.29 44.31
C HIS A 359 -22.50 -13.73 45.70
N VAL A 360 -22.97 -12.51 46.01
CA VAL A 360 -22.99 -11.99 47.38
C VAL A 360 -24.22 -12.58 48.08
N PRO A 361 -24.06 -13.38 49.16
CA PRO A 361 -25.20 -13.86 49.93
C PRO A 361 -26.04 -12.68 50.39
N ASN A 362 -27.37 -12.81 50.39
CA ASN A 362 -28.40 -11.80 50.71
C ASN A 362 -28.33 -11.17 52.13
N GLY A 363 -27.14 -10.85 52.66
CA GLY A 363 -26.94 -10.37 54.02
C GLY A 363 -25.99 -9.18 54.19
N LEU A 364 -25.38 -8.63 53.14
CA LEU A 364 -24.29 -7.64 53.31
C LEU A 364 -24.32 -6.40 52.40
N LEU A 365 -25.49 -5.99 51.90
CA LEU A 365 -25.65 -4.67 51.27
C LEU A 365 -26.80 -3.91 51.92
N SER A 366 -26.50 -3.19 52.99
CA SER A 366 -27.33 -2.06 53.41
C SER A 366 -27.20 -0.93 52.38
N SER A 367 -28.36 -0.43 51.96
CA SER A 367 -28.54 0.67 51.02
C SER A 367 -27.65 1.90 51.35
N PRO A 368 -26.87 2.43 50.39
CA PRO A 368 -26.27 3.75 50.52
C PRO A 368 -27.28 4.81 50.07
N SER A 369 -28.26 5.12 50.92
CA SER A 369 -29.17 6.25 50.68
C SER A 369 -29.67 6.92 51.97
N LYS A 370 -28.79 7.09 52.96
CA LYS A 370 -29.01 8.06 54.06
C LYS A 370 -27.69 8.59 54.60
N MET A 371 -26.99 9.44 53.84
CA MET A 371 -26.10 10.45 54.41
C MET A 371 -26.00 11.63 53.44
N ALA A 372 -26.92 12.59 53.62
CA ALA A 372 -26.73 14.01 53.32
C ALA A 372 -27.82 14.79 54.07
N ASN A 373 -27.46 15.28 55.26
CA ASN A 373 -27.86 16.60 55.74
C ASN A 373 -26.74 17.56 55.32
#